data_AF-A0A2D6CMA5-F1
#
_entry.id   AF-A0A2D6CMA5-F1
#
_cell.length_a   1.000
_cell.length_b   1.000
_cell.length_c   1.000
_cell.angle_alpha   90.00
_cell.angle_beta   90.00
_cell.angle_gamma   90.00
#
_symmetry.space_group_name_H-M   'P 1'
#
loop_
_entity.id
_entity.type
_entity.pdbx_description
1 polymer ?
#
loop_
_entity_poly.entity_id
_entity_poly.type
_entity_poly.pdbx_seq_one_letter_code
_entity_poly.pdbx_strand_id
1 'polypeptide(L)' 'RYACHGNALSFYFPDPDGNYLEMYVHTPWYIPQPHGVPYDLSLPSEEIMRKVEAHCREDPGFMMEADRQKQARKIMPG' A
#
# COMPACT_ATOMS: atom_id res chain seq x y z
N ARG A 1 4.53 6.59 -12.58
CA ARG A 1 4.61 5.15 -12.17
C ARG A 1 3.50 4.89 -11.16
N TYR A 2 2.91 3.71 -11.17
CA TYR A 2 1.92 3.27 -10.17
C TYR A 2 2.46 2.04 -9.45
N ALA A 3 2.39 2.03 -8.12
CA ALA A 3 2.83 0.89 -7.32
C ALA A 3 1.89 0.64 -6.15
N CYS A 4 1.50 -0.62 -5.98
CA CYS A 4 0.88 -1.12 -4.77
C CYS A 4 1.98 -1.65 -3.86
N HIS A 5 2.07 -1.07 -2.66
CA HIS A 5 2.95 -1.48 -1.58
C HIS A 5 2.25 -2.41 -0.58
N GLY A 6 1.00 -2.77 -0.86
CA GLY A 6 0.13 -3.53 0.02
C GLY A 6 -0.49 -2.68 1.13
N ASN A 7 0.33 -1.92 1.87
CA ASN A 7 -0.12 -0.95 2.88
C ASN A 7 -0.47 0.45 2.33
N ALA A 8 -0.10 0.71 1.08
CA ALA A 8 -0.41 1.94 0.37
C ALA A 8 -0.47 1.71 -1.14
N LEU A 9 -1.23 2.54 -1.83
CA LEU A 9 -1.17 2.70 -3.28
C LEU A 9 -0.50 4.03 -3.60
N SER A 10 0.58 3.98 -4.37
CA SER A 10 1.40 5.13 -4.72
C SER A 10 1.34 5.45 -6.20
N PHE A 11 1.24 6.74 -6.49
CA PHE A 11 1.33 7.37 -7.81
C PHE A 11 2.53 8.32 -7.82
N TYR A 12 3.46 8.06 -8.73
CA TYR A 12 4.66 8.86 -8.91
C TYR A 12 4.66 9.61 -10.23
N PHE A 13 5.00 10.89 -10.20
CA PHE A 13 5.04 11.77 -11.36
C PHE A 13 6.04 12.92 -11.16
N PRO A 14 6.64 13.44 -12.25
CA PRO A 14 7.46 14.64 -12.15
C PRO A 14 6.59 15.89 -11.94
N ASP A 15 7.09 16.82 -11.14
CA ASP A 15 6.58 18.20 -11.14
C ASP A 15 7.18 19.03 -12.30
N PRO A 16 6.74 20.28 -12.51
CA PRO A 16 7.28 21.14 -13.58
C PRO A 16 8.79 21.42 -13.49
N ASP A 17 9.38 21.33 -12.30
CA ASP A 17 10.81 21.56 -12.07
C ASP A 17 11.63 20.26 -12.22
N GLY A 18 10.97 19.13 -12.46
CA GLY A 18 11.58 17.82 -12.64
C GLY A 18 11.80 17.04 -11.34
N ASN A 19 11.28 17.50 -10.20
CA ASN A 19 11.31 16.72 -8.96
C ASN A 19 10.36 15.53 -9.08
N TYR A 20 10.79 14.37 -8.58
CA TYR A 20 9.96 13.17 -8.58
C TYR A 20 9.07 13.14 -7.34
N LEU A 21 7.79 13.42 -7.52
CA LEU A 21 6.81 13.43 -6.44
C LEU A 21 6.15 12.06 -6.31
N GLU A 22 5.74 11.74 -5.07
CA GLU A 22 4.89 10.62 -4.74
C GLU A 22 3.63 11.12 -4.05
N MET A 23 2.48 10.67 -4.55
CA MET A 23 1.21 10.75 -3.86
C MET A 23 0.76 9.35 -3.51
N TYR A 24 0.31 9.14 -2.28
CA TYR A 24 -0.14 7.82 -1.84
C TYR A 24 -1.42 7.87 -1.00
N VAL A 25 -2.14 6.77 -1.00
CA VAL A 25 -3.29 6.52 -0.11
C VAL A 25 -3.05 5.24 0.66
N HIS A 26 -3.37 5.26 1.95
CA HIS A 26 -3.31 4.07 2.79
C HIS A 26 -4.38 3.07 2.42
N THR A 27 -4.03 1.79 2.48
CA THR A 27 -5.00 0.69 2.43
C THR A 27 -5.26 0.17 3.85
N PRO A 28 -6.33 -0.61 4.05
CA PRO A 28 -6.58 -1.27 5.34
C PRO A 28 -5.65 -2.44 5.66
N TRP A 29 -4.73 -2.79 4.77
CA TRP A 29 -3.96 -4.03 4.82
C TRP A 29 -2.49 -3.77 5.08
N TYR A 30 -1.79 -4.80 5.55
CA TYR A 30 -0.35 -4.81 5.68
C TYR A 30 0.19 -6.14 5.15
N ILE A 31 1.31 -6.03 4.44
CA ILE A 31 2.20 -7.13 4.08
C ILE A 31 3.65 -6.69 4.34
N PRO A 32 4.58 -7.62 4.63
CA PRO A 32 5.98 -7.30 4.87
C PRO A 32 6.60 -6.49 3.73
N GLN A 33 7.46 -5.54 4.10
CA GLN A 33 8.17 -4.68 3.14
C GLN A 33 9.61 -5.19 2.93
N PRO A 34 10.23 -4.91 1.76
CA PRO A 34 9.74 -4.07 0.67
C PRO A 34 8.73 -4.77 -0.24
N HIS A 35 7.71 -4.02 -0.67
CA HIS A 35 6.75 -4.49 -1.68
C HIS A 35 6.51 -3.42 -2.75
N GLY A 36 6.16 -3.82 -3.97
CA GLY A 36 5.93 -2.85 -5.06
C GLY A 36 5.49 -3.51 -6.36
N VAL A 37 4.19 -3.74 -6.52
CA VAL A 37 3.60 -4.34 -7.73
C VAL A 37 2.81 -3.30 -8.53
N PRO A 38 2.82 -3.33 -9.87
CA PRO A 38 2.02 -2.39 -10.66
C PRO A 38 0.52 -2.64 -10.46
N TYR A 39 -0.27 -1.59 -10.62
CA TYR A 39 -1.74 -1.67 -10.66
C TYR A 39 -2.30 -0.71 -11.72
N ASP A 40 -3.53 -0.97 -12.14
CA ASP A 40 -4.19 -0.25 -13.23
C ASP A 40 -5.16 0.81 -12.69
N LEU A 41 -4.86 2.08 -12.92
CA LEU A 41 -5.70 3.22 -12.52
C LEU A 41 -6.86 3.50 -13.48
N SER A 42 -6.95 2.80 -14.61
CA SER A 42 -8.11 2.89 -15.51
C SER A 42 -9.34 2.15 -14.96
N LEU A 43 -9.13 1.29 -13.96
CA LEU A 43 -10.19 0.53 -13.31
C LEU A 43 -10.96 1.39 -12.29
N PRO A 44 -12.25 1.07 -12.02
CA PRO A 44 -12.98 1.66 -10.92
C PRO A 44 -12.27 1.41 -9.58
N SER A 45 -12.32 2.39 -8.67
CA SER A 45 -11.66 2.32 -7.37
C SER A 45 -11.99 1.05 -6.59
N GLU A 46 -13.24 0.60 -6.62
CA GLU A 46 -13.68 -0.62 -5.95
C GLU A 46 -12.98 -1.87 -6.49
N GLU A 47 -12.80 -1.96 -7.81
CA GLU A 47 -12.10 -3.09 -8.45
C GLU A 47 -10.59 -3.05 -8.17
N ILE A 48 -9.99 -1.85 -8.13
CA ILE A 48 -8.60 -1.68 -7.69
C ILE A 48 -8.45 -2.21 -6.26
N MET A 49 -9.30 -1.76 -5.34
CA MET A 49 -9.22 -2.18 -3.94
C MET A 49 -9.45 -3.69 -3.78
N ARG A 50 -10.40 -4.28 -4.52
CA ARG A 50 -10.63 -5.74 -4.51
C ARG A 50 -9.40 -6.52 -4.96
N LYS A 51 -8.73 -6.08 -6.02
CA LYS A 51 -7.51 -6.72 -6.53
C LYS A 51 -6.34 -6.57 -5.56
N VAL A 52 -6.20 -5.39 -4.96
CA VAL A 52 -5.16 -5.12 -3.96
C VAL A 52 -5.37 -5.98 -2.71
N GLU A 53 -6.61 -6.12 -2.24
CA GLU A 53 -6.92 -7.00 -1.12
C GLU A 53 -6.55 -8.45 -1.44
N ALA A 54 -6.96 -8.95 -2.61
CA ALA A 54 -6.67 -10.31 -3.04
C ALA A 54 -5.15 -10.55 -3.08
N HIS A 55 -4.40 -9.62 -3.69
CA HIS A 55 -2.94 -9.65 -3.72
C HIS A 55 -2.34 -9.68 -2.30
N CYS A 56 -2.80 -8.79 -1.42
CA CYS A 56 -2.29 -8.74 -0.04
C CYS A 56 -2.55 -10.06 0.71
N ARG A 57 -3.73 -10.67 0.53
CA ARG A 57 -4.13 -11.91 1.21
C ARG A 57 -3.34 -13.15 0.77
N GLU A 58 -2.69 -13.11 -0.39
CA GLU A 58 -1.80 -14.19 -0.85
C GLU A 58 -0.46 -14.19 -0.11
N ASP A 59 -0.08 -13.08 0.51
CA ASP A 59 1.17 -12.98 1.26
C ASP A 59 1.06 -13.65 2.64
N PRO A 60 1.98 -14.55 3.04
CA PRO A 60 1.96 -15.19 4.34
C PRO A 60 2.06 -14.23 5.54
N GLY A 61 2.60 -13.03 5.33
CA GLY A 61 2.71 -11.97 6.34
C GLY A 61 1.51 -11.02 6.36
N PHE A 62 0.43 -11.34 5.64
CA PHE A 62 -0.79 -10.53 5.62
C PHE A 62 -1.37 -10.32 7.01
N MET A 63 -1.74 -9.07 7.29
CA MET A 63 -2.64 -8.73 8.39
C MET A 63 -3.37 -7.41 8.11
N MET A 64 -4.40 -7.10 8.90
CA MET A 64 -5.01 -5.77 8.87
C MET A 64 -4.05 -4.74 9.46
N GLU A 65 -3.95 -3.56 8.84
CA GLU A 65 -3.05 -2.48 9.29
C GLU A 65 -3.37 -2.04 10.73
N ALA A 66 -4.65 -2.03 11.10
CA ALA A 66 -5.08 -1.74 12.47
C ALA A 66 -4.51 -2.75 13.49
N ASP A 67 -4.37 -4.01 13.12
CA ASP A 67 -3.81 -5.03 14.02
C ASP A 67 -2.29 -4.92 14.10
N ARG A 68 -1.63 -4.58 12.99
CA ARG A 68 -0.19 -4.26 12.98
C ARG A 68 0.12 -3.09 13.91
N GLN A 69 -0.66 -2.02 13.84
CA GLN A 69 -0.49 -0.86 14.71
C GLN A 69 -0.66 -1.21 16.20
N LYS A 70 -1.63 -2.07 16.54
CA LYS A 70 -1.77 -2.57 17.92
C LYS A 70 -0.56 -3.37 18.36
N GLN A 71 -0.01 -4.24 17.50
CA GLN A 71 1.20 -5.01 17.81
C GLN A 71 2.42 -4.09 18.00
N ALA A 72 2.63 -3.13 17.11
CA ALA A 72 3.74 -2.17 17.19
C ALA A 72 3.72 -1.38 18.51
N ARG A 73 2.54 -0.95 18.97
CA ARG A 73 2.37 -0.27 20.27
C ARG A 73 2.76 -1.13 21.48
N LYS A 74 2.68 -2.46 21.38
CA LYS A 74 3.11 -3.36 22.46
C LYS A 74 4.63 -3.55 22.51
N ILE A 75 5.30 -3.42 21.36
CA ILE A 75 6.73 -3.69 21.19
C ILE A 75 7.58 -2.46 21.51
N MET A 76 7.02 -1.25 21.37
CA MET A 76 7.66 0.00 21.78
C MET A 76 7.04 0.51 23.09
N PRO A 77 7.45 -0.02 24.27
CA PRO A 77 7.13 0.64 25.53
C PRO A 77 7.83 2.00 25.53
N GLY A 78 7.06 3.05 25.82
CA GLY A 78 7.57 4.43 25.92
C GLY A 78 8.53 4.64 27.08
#